data_AF-U2C8F2-F1
#
_entry.id   AF-U2C8F2-F1
#
_cell.length_a   1.000
_cell.length_b   1.000
_cell.length_c   1.000
_cell.angle_alpha   90.00
_cell.angle_beta   90.00
_cell.angle_gamma   90.00
#
_symmetry.space_group_name_H-M   'P 1'
#
loop_
_entity.id
_entity.type
_entity.pdbx_description
1 polymer ?
#
loop_
_entity_poly.entity_id
_entity_poly.type
_entity_poly.pdbx_seq_one_letter_code
_entity_poly.pdbx_strand_id
1 'polypeptide(L)'
;MLQSRNNELIEKYSAQIDEALAVEKNDNKEEDLKEEEDKIGTLIEDIYNYFSNTKEEGEAFDIDNLSNLALLDSSTNRGYGKAPFPQKRTTIIKKDEEGTFIPLCTRNVFLKYYSPHTNSLLFWSATDRKNYLDKIEETLKNFKRHE
;
A
#
# COMPACT_ATOMS: atom_id res chain seq x y z
N MET A 1 -1.33 11.27 24.82
CA MET A 1 -2.18 11.83 23.73
C MET A 1 -2.31 10.87 22.55
N LEU A 2 -1.22 10.41 21.91
CA LEU A 2 -1.29 9.48 20.76
C LEU A 2 -1.98 8.14 21.08
N GLN A 3 -1.67 7.49 22.22
CA GLN A 3 -2.32 6.24 22.63
C GLN A 3 -3.82 6.38 22.88
N SER A 4 -4.26 7.48 23.51
CA SER A 4 -5.69 7.74 23.77
C SER A 4 -6.46 7.92 22.46
N ARG A 5 -5.87 8.66 21.51
CA ARG A 5 -6.45 8.92 20.19
C ARG A 5 -6.52 7.66 19.32
N ASN A 6 -5.55 6.76 19.46
CA ASN A 6 -5.57 5.47 18.77
C ASN A 6 -6.63 4.53 19.37
N ASN A 7 -6.84 4.54 20.69
CA ASN A 7 -7.92 3.76 21.32
C ASN A 7 -9.31 4.25 20.89
N GLU A 8 -9.54 5.56 20.85
CA GLU A 8 -10.80 6.13 20.31
C GLU A 8 -11.05 5.71 18.86
N LEU A 9 -9.99 5.63 18.06
CA LEU A 9 -10.07 5.19 16.67
C LEU A 9 -10.37 3.69 16.54
N ILE A 10 -9.75 2.86 17.39
CA ILE A 10 -10.02 1.42 17.48
C ILE A 10 -11.48 1.20 17.88
N GLU A 11 -11.97 1.87 18.93
CA GLU A 11 -13.36 1.75 19.37
C GLU A 11 -14.34 2.18 18.26
N LYS A 12 -14.05 3.29 17.57
CA LYS A 12 -14.86 3.76 16.44
C LYS A 12 -14.95 2.71 15.32
N TYR A 13 -13.81 2.19 14.86
CA TYR A 13 -13.78 1.28 13.72
C TYR A 13 -14.26 -0.13 14.08
N SER A 14 -14.01 -0.60 15.31
CA SER A 14 -14.59 -1.86 15.81
C SER A 14 -16.11 -1.82 15.83
N ALA A 15 -16.72 -0.73 16.30
CA ALA A 15 -18.17 -0.59 16.31
C ALA A 15 -18.79 -0.63 14.90
N GLN A 16 -18.12 0.00 13.91
CA GLN A 16 -18.58 0.00 12.52
C GLN A 16 -18.45 -1.38 11.85
N ILE A 17 -17.42 -2.15 12.21
CA ILE A 17 -17.25 -3.53 11.75
C ILE A 17 -18.34 -4.44 12.36
N ASP A 18 -18.60 -4.30 13.66
CA ASP A 18 -19.64 -5.10 14.33
C ASP A 18 -21.04 -4.82 13.78
N GLU A 19 -21.34 -3.56 13.43
CA GLU A 19 -22.58 -3.17 12.76
C GLU A 19 -22.70 -3.81 11.37
N ALA A 20 -21.64 -3.76 10.57
CA ALA A 20 -21.61 -4.37 9.23
C ALA A 20 -21.77 -5.91 9.28
N LEU A 21 -21.24 -6.58 10.30
CA LEU A 21 -21.34 -8.04 10.45
C LEU A 21 -22.71 -8.51 11.01
N ALA A 22 -23.49 -7.63 11.64
CA ALA A 22 -24.76 -8.01 12.29
C ALA A 22 -25.94 -8.23 11.31
N VAL A 23 -25.77 -7.89 10.02
CA VAL A 23 -26.87 -7.82 9.03
C VAL A 23 -27.07 -9.12 8.23
N GLU A 24 -26.23 -10.15 8.41
CA GLU A 24 -26.29 -11.46 7.73
C GLU A 24 -27.60 -12.30 7.93
N LYS A 25 -28.66 -11.74 8.54
CA LYS A 25 -29.90 -12.47 8.87
C LYS A 25 -31.16 -12.07 8.10
N ASN A 26 -31.10 -11.28 7.03
CA ASN A 26 -32.29 -10.96 6.22
C ASN A 26 -32.18 -11.46 4.76
N ASP A 27 -33.28 -12.03 4.27
CA ASP A 27 -33.37 -12.85 3.05
C ASP A 27 -33.35 -12.08 1.70
N ASN A 28 -32.96 -10.79 1.65
CA ASN A 28 -32.82 -10.00 0.42
C ASN A 28 -31.35 -9.89 -0.02
N LYS A 29 -30.84 -10.97 -0.62
CA LYS A 29 -29.41 -11.32 -0.59
C LYS A 29 -28.43 -10.63 -1.54
N GLU A 30 -28.81 -9.78 -2.51
CA GLU A 30 -27.83 -9.27 -3.51
C GLU A 30 -27.60 -7.74 -3.47
N GLU A 31 -28.64 -6.92 -3.37
CA GLU A 31 -28.45 -5.46 -3.26
C GLU A 31 -27.89 -5.06 -1.88
N ASP A 32 -28.36 -5.71 -0.81
CA ASP A 32 -27.88 -5.47 0.57
C ASP A 32 -26.39 -5.83 0.72
N LEU A 33 -25.93 -6.93 0.11
CA LEU A 33 -24.52 -7.34 0.13
C LEU A 33 -23.60 -6.34 -0.58
N LYS A 34 -24.07 -5.75 -1.68
CA LYS A 34 -23.26 -4.80 -2.45
C LYS A 34 -23.10 -3.47 -1.72
N GLU A 35 -24.16 -2.99 -1.07
CA GLU A 35 -24.10 -1.78 -0.25
C GLU A 35 -23.18 -1.97 0.97
N GLU A 36 -23.15 -3.17 1.54
CA GLU A 36 -22.21 -3.54 2.62
C GLU A 36 -20.76 -3.61 2.13
N GLU A 37 -20.50 -4.23 0.98
CA GLU A 37 -19.16 -4.24 0.35
C GLU A 37 -18.65 -2.82 0.11
N ASP A 38 -19.50 -1.91 -0.38
CA ASP A 38 -19.14 -0.50 -0.62
C ASP A 38 -18.85 0.25 0.70
N LYS A 39 -19.63 0.00 1.76
CA LYS A 39 -19.39 0.56 3.10
C LYS A 39 -18.07 0.08 3.69
N ILE A 40 -17.78 -1.22 3.59
CA ILE A 40 -16.52 -1.81 4.05
C ILE A 40 -15.35 -1.25 3.23
N GLY A 41 -15.49 -1.11 1.92
CA GLY A 41 -14.48 -0.51 1.05
C GLY A 41 -14.14 0.91 1.48
N THR A 42 -15.15 1.74 1.72
CA THR A 42 -14.99 3.11 2.21
C THR A 42 -14.29 3.15 3.56
N LEU A 43 -14.66 2.25 4.49
CA LEU A 43 -14.04 2.15 5.81
C LEU A 43 -12.55 1.82 5.73
N ILE A 44 -12.19 0.86 4.88
CA ILE A 44 -10.80 0.47 4.64
C ILE A 44 -10.00 1.64 4.06
N GLU A 45 -10.59 2.39 3.12
CA GLU A 45 -9.97 3.57 2.55
C GLU A 45 -9.74 4.68 3.59
N ASP A 46 -10.72 4.94 4.45
CA ASP A 46 -10.60 5.92 5.55
C ASP A 46 -9.53 5.54 6.57
N ILE A 47 -9.48 4.26 6.96
CA ILE A 47 -8.42 3.71 7.83
C ILE A 47 -7.06 3.89 7.16
N TYR A 48 -6.95 3.46 5.90
CA TYR A 48 -5.71 3.56 5.15
C TYR A 48 -5.23 5.01 5.05
N ASN A 49 -6.13 5.93 4.68
CA ASN A 49 -5.86 7.35 4.58
C ASN A 49 -5.45 7.95 5.92
N TYR A 50 -6.06 7.56 7.03
CA TYR A 50 -5.66 8.02 8.36
C TYR A 50 -4.23 7.60 8.71
N PHE A 51 -3.91 6.31 8.50
CA PHE A 51 -2.58 5.78 8.81
C PHE A 51 -1.51 6.20 7.79
N SER A 52 -1.88 6.55 6.55
CA SER A 52 -0.95 7.09 5.56
C SER A 52 -0.73 8.60 5.71
N ASN A 53 -1.71 9.34 6.26
CA ASN A 53 -1.64 10.78 6.50
C ASN A 53 -0.95 11.17 7.82
N THR A 54 -0.33 10.24 8.53
CA THR A 54 0.70 10.59 9.52
C THR A 54 1.90 11.18 8.76
N LYS A 55 1.78 12.45 8.41
CA LYS A 55 2.65 13.19 7.49
C LYS A 55 4.11 12.96 7.87
N GLU A 56 4.83 12.23 7.03
CA GLU A 56 6.27 12.48 6.92
C GLU A 56 6.39 13.88 6.29
N GLU A 57 6.99 14.83 7.02
CA GLU A 57 7.30 16.16 6.48
C GLU A 57 8.24 15.99 5.27
N GLY A 58 7.81 16.48 4.10
CA GLY A 58 8.56 16.29 2.86
C GLY A 58 7.85 16.86 1.63
N GLU A 59 8.58 16.91 0.51
CA GLU A 59 8.18 17.52 -0.77
C GLU A 59 6.81 17.07 -1.30
N ALA A 60 6.20 17.90 -2.14
CA ALA A 60 4.94 17.60 -2.81
C ALA A 60 5.00 16.25 -3.53
N PHE A 61 4.00 15.39 -3.30
CA PHE A 61 3.95 14.07 -3.90
C PHE A 61 3.61 14.16 -5.39
N ASP A 62 4.62 13.97 -6.23
CA ASP A 62 4.45 13.77 -7.67
C ASP A 62 4.26 12.27 -7.96
N ILE A 63 3.08 11.92 -8.47
CA ILE A 63 2.69 10.53 -8.76
C ILE A 63 3.51 9.92 -9.90
N ASP A 64 4.02 10.75 -10.81
CA ASP A 64 4.77 10.32 -12.00
C ASP A 64 6.29 10.34 -11.75
N ASN A 65 6.71 10.69 -10.52
CA ASN A 65 8.11 10.70 -10.15
C ASN A 65 8.72 9.30 -10.20
N LEU A 66 9.99 9.19 -10.64
CA LEU A 66 10.71 7.92 -10.73
C LEU A 66 10.70 7.12 -9.41
N SER A 67 10.74 7.80 -8.27
CA SER A 67 10.67 7.18 -6.93
C SER A 67 9.34 6.46 -6.63
N ASN A 68 8.31 6.68 -7.44
CA ASN A 68 7.00 6.05 -7.35
C ASN A 68 6.74 4.98 -8.44
N LEU A 69 7.69 4.78 -9.36
CA LEU A 69 7.53 3.84 -10.48
C LEU A 69 8.29 2.54 -10.21
N ALA A 70 7.71 1.41 -10.61
CA ALA A 70 8.36 0.11 -10.58
C ALA A 70 8.06 -0.67 -11.86
N LEU A 71 8.97 -1.56 -12.26
CA LEU A 71 8.82 -2.33 -13.49
C LEU A 71 8.03 -3.61 -13.22
N LEU A 72 6.89 -3.75 -13.89
CA LEU A 72 5.99 -4.90 -13.78
C LEU A 72 5.44 -5.29 -15.14
N ASP A 73 5.03 -6.55 -15.27
CA ASP A 73 4.27 -6.97 -16.44
C ASP A 73 2.89 -6.29 -16.46
N SER A 74 2.36 -6.14 -17.67
CA SER A 74 1.13 -5.39 -17.87
C SER A 74 -0.10 -6.05 -17.23
N SER A 75 -0.09 -7.39 -17.07
CA SER A 75 -1.20 -8.13 -16.45
C SER A 75 -1.24 -7.84 -14.95
N THR A 76 -0.10 -7.96 -14.27
CA THR A 76 0.02 -7.68 -12.83
C THR A 76 -0.27 -6.22 -12.50
N ASN A 77 0.28 -5.27 -13.27
CA ASN A 77 0.06 -3.83 -13.03
C ASN A 77 -1.42 -3.44 -13.21
N ARG A 78 -2.11 -3.98 -14.22
CA ARG A 78 -3.55 -3.76 -14.39
C ARG A 78 -4.37 -4.49 -13.31
N GLY A 79 -3.91 -5.66 -12.86
CA GLY A 79 -4.63 -6.53 -11.94
C GLY A 79 -4.95 -5.88 -10.60
N TYR A 80 -4.01 -5.15 -9.99
CA TYR A 80 -4.30 -4.38 -8.76
C TYR A 80 -4.63 -2.90 -9.03
N GLY A 81 -4.28 -2.34 -10.19
CA GLY A 81 -4.56 -0.95 -10.55
C GLY A 81 -4.20 0.10 -9.48
N LYS A 82 -5.21 0.84 -9.01
CA LYS A 82 -5.08 1.89 -7.98
C LYS A 82 -5.23 1.39 -6.54
N ALA A 83 -5.20 0.07 -6.32
CA ALA A 83 -5.30 -0.54 -5.00
C ALA A 83 -4.30 0.05 -3.98
N PRO A 84 -4.61 0.07 -2.68
CA PRO A 84 -3.68 0.43 -1.62
C PRO A 84 -2.38 -0.39 -1.65
N PHE A 85 -1.28 0.19 -1.18
CA PHE A 85 0.04 -0.46 -1.17
C PHE A 85 0.06 -1.88 -0.56
N PRO A 86 -0.66 -2.19 0.55
CA PRO A 86 -0.70 -3.54 1.13
C PRO A 86 -1.28 -4.59 0.18
N GLN A 87 -2.29 -4.21 -0.61
CA GLN A 87 -2.90 -5.09 -1.59
C GLN A 87 -1.93 -5.32 -2.74
N LYS A 88 -1.31 -4.25 -3.28
CA LYS A 88 -0.26 -4.37 -4.31
C LYS A 88 0.87 -5.29 -3.84
N ARG A 89 1.37 -5.08 -2.61
CA ARG A 89 2.42 -5.89 -1.99
C ARG A 89 2.03 -7.36 -1.89
N THR A 90 0.83 -7.67 -1.42
CA THR A 90 0.33 -9.05 -1.33
C THR A 90 0.29 -9.70 -2.71
N THR A 91 -0.15 -8.98 -3.74
CA THR A 91 -0.15 -9.49 -5.13
C THR A 91 1.26 -9.82 -5.60
N ILE A 92 2.24 -8.95 -5.35
CA ILE A 92 3.63 -9.18 -5.74
C ILE A 92 4.24 -10.37 -5.01
N ILE A 93 3.95 -10.53 -3.70
CA ILE A 93 4.42 -11.68 -2.92
C ILE A 93 3.86 -12.98 -3.49
N LYS A 94 2.55 -13.05 -3.74
CA LYS A 94 1.93 -14.25 -4.34
C LYS A 94 2.53 -14.59 -5.70
N LYS A 95 2.79 -13.59 -6.54
CA LYS A 95 3.41 -13.79 -7.85
C LYS A 95 4.84 -14.33 -7.75
N ASP A 96 5.63 -13.80 -6.81
CA ASP A 96 6.99 -14.28 -6.52
C ASP A 96 6.95 -15.73 -6.00
N GLU A 97 6.02 -16.06 -5.10
CA GLU A 97 5.79 -17.43 -4.58
C GLU A 97 5.37 -18.42 -5.68
N GLU A 98 4.56 -17.97 -6.65
CA GLU A 98 4.14 -18.75 -7.84
C GLU A 98 5.29 -18.96 -8.85
N GLY A 99 6.47 -18.38 -8.63
CA GLY A 99 7.60 -18.44 -9.55
C GLY A 99 7.46 -17.51 -10.76
N THR A 100 6.54 -16.54 -10.73
CA THR A 100 6.48 -15.50 -11.75
C THR A 100 7.75 -14.64 -11.65
N PHE A 101 8.41 -14.40 -12.78
CA PHE A 101 9.58 -13.54 -12.78
C PHE A 101 9.21 -12.09 -12.41
N ILE A 102 9.67 -11.65 -11.24
CA ILE A 102 9.58 -10.26 -10.79
C ILE A 102 10.99 -9.67 -10.81
N PRO A 103 11.22 -8.51 -11.48
CA PRO A 103 12.53 -7.85 -11.45
C PRO A 103 12.99 -7.61 -10.00
N LEU A 104 14.26 -7.87 -9.71
CA LEU A 104 14.81 -7.78 -8.36
C LEU A 104 14.51 -6.43 -7.70
N CYS A 105 14.68 -5.33 -8.44
CA CYS A 105 14.40 -3.99 -7.93
C CYS A 105 12.93 -3.81 -7.55
N THR A 106 12.00 -4.35 -8.34
CA THR A 106 10.57 -4.31 -8.05
C THR A 106 10.24 -5.13 -6.80
N ARG A 107 10.78 -6.35 -6.69
CA ARG A 107 10.60 -7.15 -5.48
C ARG A 107 11.09 -6.41 -4.23
N ASN A 108 12.26 -5.78 -4.31
CA ASN A 108 12.85 -5.04 -3.20
C ASN A 108 12.01 -3.82 -2.78
N VAL A 109 11.33 -3.16 -3.72
CA VAL A 109 10.37 -2.07 -3.42
C VAL A 109 9.21 -2.60 -2.56
N PHE A 110 8.53 -3.65 -3.02
CA PHE A 110 7.35 -4.19 -2.31
C PHE A 110 7.70 -4.92 -1.01
N LEU A 111 8.91 -5.48 -0.91
CA LEU A 111 9.42 -6.08 0.33
C LEU A 111 10.14 -5.07 1.24
N LYS A 112 10.25 -3.81 0.82
CA LYS A 112 10.94 -2.71 1.53
C LYS A 112 12.41 -2.96 1.88
N TYR A 113 13.13 -3.69 1.04
CA TYR A 113 14.55 -3.99 1.27
C TYR A 113 15.46 -2.76 1.13
N TYR A 114 14.99 -1.68 0.51
CA TYR A 114 15.71 -0.41 0.46
C TYR A 114 15.50 0.46 1.69
N SER A 115 14.55 0.12 2.57
CA SER A 115 14.21 0.90 3.77
C SER A 115 14.43 0.08 5.05
N PRO A 116 15.68 -0.13 5.48
CA PRO A 116 15.99 -0.95 6.66
C PRO A 116 15.40 -0.41 7.98
N HIS A 117 15.03 0.87 8.02
CA HIS A 117 14.41 1.54 9.17
C HIS A 117 12.94 1.90 8.92
N THR A 118 12.23 1.12 8.08
CA THR A 118 10.81 1.37 7.83
C THR A 118 9.97 1.17 9.10
N ASN A 119 9.18 2.18 9.46
CA ASN A 119 8.29 2.13 10.64
C ASN A 119 6.96 1.40 10.37
N SER A 120 6.70 1.03 9.11
CA SER A 120 5.46 0.35 8.71
C SER A 120 5.62 -0.38 7.39
N LEU A 121 4.93 -1.51 7.20
CA LEU A 121 4.82 -2.19 5.90
C LEU A 121 3.56 -1.76 5.12
N LEU A 122 2.72 -0.90 5.72
CA LEU A 122 1.39 -0.60 5.20
C LEU A 122 1.37 0.46 4.10
N PHE A 123 2.37 1.33 4.02
CA PHE A 123 2.36 2.46 3.08
C PHE A 123 3.70 2.61 2.37
N TRP A 124 3.69 3.21 1.17
CA TRP A 124 4.91 3.61 0.45
C TRP A 124 5.26 5.04 0.84
N SER A 125 6.09 5.20 1.87
CA SER A 125 6.34 6.48 2.53
C SER A 125 7.27 7.40 1.72
N ALA A 126 7.43 8.66 2.16
CA ALA A 126 8.39 9.57 1.52
C ALA A 126 9.83 9.09 1.72
N THR A 127 10.12 8.55 2.90
CA THR A 127 11.38 7.88 3.23
C THR A 127 11.63 6.68 2.31
N ASP A 128 10.61 5.85 2.06
CA ASP A 128 10.73 4.71 1.14
C ASP A 128 11.06 5.15 -0.29
N ARG A 129 10.34 6.16 -0.79
CA ARG A 129 10.58 6.76 -2.11
C ARG A 129 11.99 7.30 -2.24
N LYS A 130 12.45 8.05 -1.23
CA LYS A 130 13.80 8.62 -1.20
C LYS A 130 14.85 7.51 -1.22
N ASN A 131 14.74 6.52 -0.34
CA ASN A 131 15.71 5.42 -0.26
C ASN A 131 15.77 4.63 -1.58
N TYR A 132 14.61 4.42 -2.22
CA TYR A 132 14.54 3.75 -3.51
C TYR A 132 15.25 4.57 -4.60
N LEU A 133 15.00 5.88 -4.67
CA LEU A 133 15.66 6.77 -5.62
C LEU A 133 17.18 6.81 -5.40
N ASP A 134 17.63 6.97 -4.15
CA ASP A 134 19.05 6.93 -3.78
C ASP A 134 19.72 5.64 -4.28
N LYS A 135 19.01 4.51 -4.20
CA LYS A 135 19.53 3.22 -4.69
C LYS A 135 19.60 3.13 -6.21
N ILE A 136 18.64 3.71 -6.91
CA ILE A 136 18.70 3.84 -8.37
C ILE A 136 19.94 4.67 -8.75
N GLU A 137 20.12 5.83 -8.13
CA GLU A 137 21.26 6.71 -8.40
C GLU A 137 22.60 6.04 -8.11
N GLU A 138 22.72 5.36 -6.98
CA GLU A 138 23.92 4.59 -6.61
C GLU A 138 24.23 3.51 -7.64
N THR A 139 23.22 2.77 -8.08
CA THR A 139 23.38 1.73 -9.10
C THR A 139 23.87 2.33 -10.42
N LEU A 140 23.32 3.48 -10.83
CA LEU A 140 23.70 4.16 -12.08
C LEU A 140 25.12 4.74 -12.04
N LYS A 141 25.66 5.11 -10.86
CA LYS A 141 27.06 5.59 -10.74
C LYS A 141 28.07 4.57 -11.26
N ASN A 142 27.78 3.27 -11.15
CA ASN A 142 28.64 2.21 -11.66
C ASN A 142 28.72 2.18 -13.20
N PHE A 143 27.76 2.79 -13.89
CA PHE A 143 27.70 2.85 -15.36
C PHE A 143 28.22 4.17 -15.93
N LYS A 144 28.42 5.21 -15.11
CA LYS A 144 28.87 6.54 -15.54
C LYS A 144 30.39 6.67 -15.78
N ARG A 145 31.16 5.57 -15.75
CA ARG A 145 32.64 5.57 -15.92
C ARG A 145 33.13 5.26 -17.33
N HIS A 146 32.31 5.45 -18.35
CA HIS A 146 32.71 5.32 -19.76
C HIS A 146 32.53 6.64 -20.50
N GLU A 147 33.41 7.60 -20.21
CA GLU A 147 33.77 8.71 -21.10
C GLU A 147 35.30 8.79 -21.19
#